data_AF-A0A1M7K719-F1
#
_entry.id   AF-A0A1M7K719-F1
#
_cell.length_a   1.000
_cell.length_b   1.000
_cell.length_c   1.000
_cell.angle_alpha   90.00
_cell.angle_beta   90.00
_cell.angle_gamma   90.00
#
_symmetry.space_group_name_H-M   'P 1'
#
loop_
_entity.id
_entity.type
_entity.pdbx_description
1 polymer ?
#
loop_
_entity_poly.entity_id
_entity_poly.type
_entity_poly.pdbx_seq_one_letter_code
_entity_poly.pdbx_strand_id
1 'polypeptide(L)'
;MGIVLALAACEKDIDISVDAGPPLVVVEGYINNTLRSYNYVIVGKSLRYDQADFANTPIEGANVTITTGIYTAGTGFTWDNSSKVKLQEVKIPELGSVKVPGVYFDPRIVSDSAHALMGVPGKSYLLEIEAAGKKYTAITTLPQPVRIDSLTNTASFKDDSGTVRARLMVHYKDPDTLGNAQLYYWKNVESKSTFGWGAMYTDRYIPSTDDLINGQAVHITHSSRLPVGDTLQYFLVSVERPVYDFWSSFNKARINGGPFTTPVSLKSNIQGDNVVGSFSGFSIRTATHLMR
;
A
#
# COMPACT_ATOMS: atom_id res chain seq x y z
N MET A 1 -31.73 -39.67 52.80
CA MET A 1 -30.28 -39.76 52.60
C MET A 1 -30.01 -39.55 51.11
N GLY A 2 -29.66 -38.33 50.69
CA GLY A 2 -29.39 -38.01 49.29
C GLY A 2 -27.88 -37.85 49.09
N ILE A 3 -27.28 -38.70 48.25
CA ILE A 3 -25.86 -38.60 47.90
C ILE A 3 -25.74 -37.60 46.74
N VAL A 4 -25.05 -36.49 47.00
CA VAL A 4 -24.68 -35.51 45.97
C VAL A 4 -23.31 -35.91 45.42
N LEU A 5 -23.26 -36.26 44.13
CA LEU A 5 -22.00 -36.46 43.40
C LEU A 5 -21.47 -35.09 42.95
N ALA A 6 -20.33 -34.68 43.47
CA ALA A 6 -19.58 -33.53 42.96
C ALA A 6 -18.61 -34.00 41.86
N LEU A 7 -18.82 -33.54 40.63
CA LEU A 7 -17.87 -33.72 39.53
C LEU A 7 -16.84 -32.59 39.59
N ALA A 8 -15.61 -32.91 39.97
CA ALA A 8 -14.48 -31.99 39.86
C ALA A 8 -13.86 -32.13 38.47
N ALA A 9 -14.02 -31.12 37.62
CA ALA A 9 -13.29 -31.01 36.37
C ALA A 9 -11.93 -30.36 36.67
N CYS A 10 -10.84 -31.12 36.55
CA CYS A 10 -9.51 -30.54 36.44
C CYS A 10 -9.37 -29.97 35.03
N GLU A 11 -9.51 -28.66 34.85
CA GLU A 11 -8.99 -28.01 33.66
C GLU A 11 -7.47 -28.10 33.71
N LYS A 12 -6.90 -28.73 32.68
CA LYS A 12 -5.46 -28.75 32.49
C LYS A 12 -5.10 -27.46 31.78
N ASP A 13 -4.55 -26.50 32.52
CA ASP A 13 -3.98 -25.29 31.92
C ASP A 13 -2.84 -25.70 30.98
N ILE A 14 -3.10 -25.58 29.68
CA ILE A 14 -2.08 -25.73 28.65
C ILE A 14 -1.43 -24.36 28.51
N ASP A 15 -0.30 -24.16 29.18
CA ASP A 15 0.51 -22.96 29.02
C ASP A 15 1.28 -23.07 27.68
N ILE A 16 0.69 -22.53 26.62
CA ILE A 16 1.32 -22.46 25.30
C ILE A 16 2.26 -21.25 25.31
N SER A 17 3.50 -21.49 25.76
CA SER A 17 4.62 -20.58 25.53
C SER A 17 4.98 -20.61 24.04
N VAL A 18 4.57 -19.58 23.29
CA VAL A 18 5.04 -19.35 21.92
C VAL A 18 6.29 -18.48 22.00
N ASP A 19 7.45 -19.05 21.67
CA ASP A 19 8.68 -18.26 21.54
C ASP A 19 8.49 -17.18 20.48
N ALA A 20 8.52 -15.92 20.90
CA ALA A 20 8.47 -14.79 19.99
C ALA A 20 9.79 -14.77 19.19
N GLY A 21 9.72 -15.20 17.92
CA GLY A 21 10.83 -15.09 16.98
C GLY A 21 11.38 -13.66 16.89
N PRO A 22 12.63 -13.47 16.44
CA PRO A 22 13.23 -12.14 16.37
C PRO A 22 12.40 -11.22 15.45
N PRO A 23 12.24 -9.93 15.80
CA PRO A 23 11.43 -9.02 15.02
C PRO A 23 11.95 -8.91 13.58
N LEU A 24 11.02 -8.98 12.62
CA LEU A 24 11.27 -8.82 11.20
C LEU A 24 11.53 -7.34 10.90
N VAL A 25 12.42 -7.06 9.94
CA VAL A 25 12.46 -5.73 9.32
C VAL A 25 11.23 -5.59 8.40
N VAL A 26 10.55 -4.46 8.50
CA VAL A 26 9.38 -4.14 7.68
C VAL A 26 9.73 -2.98 6.77
N VAL A 27 9.52 -3.15 5.46
CA VAL A 27 9.76 -2.11 4.45
C VAL A 27 8.48 -1.84 3.67
N GLU A 28 8.06 -0.58 3.63
CA GLU A 28 6.97 -0.10 2.78
C GLU A 28 7.52 1.05 1.91
N GLY A 29 7.75 0.77 0.63
CA GLY A 29 8.30 1.74 -0.32
C GLY A 29 7.34 2.02 -1.47
N TYR A 30 7.31 3.26 -1.94
CA TYR A 30 6.52 3.68 -3.09
C TYR A 30 7.32 4.51 -4.07
N ILE A 31 7.09 4.27 -5.35
CA ILE A 31 7.52 5.14 -6.45
C ILE A 31 6.37 5.27 -7.45
N ASN A 32 6.00 6.50 -7.77
CA ASN A 32 4.82 6.82 -8.55
C ASN A 32 5.04 8.04 -9.44
N ASN A 33 4.22 8.19 -10.49
CA ASN A 33 4.38 9.18 -11.55
C ASN A 33 3.54 10.47 -11.40
N THR A 34 2.89 10.69 -10.24
CA THR A 34 1.94 11.81 -10.07
C THR A 34 2.19 12.61 -8.79
N LEU A 35 2.28 11.94 -7.65
CA LEU A 35 2.34 12.53 -6.31
C LEU A 35 3.76 12.42 -5.75
N ARG A 36 4.57 13.48 -5.87
CA ARG A 36 5.98 13.46 -5.43
C ARG A 36 6.17 13.19 -3.95
N SER A 37 5.35 13.78 -3.08
CA SER A 37 5.40 13.52 -1.64
C SER A 37 4.94 12.11 -1.27
N TYR A 38 4.38 11.35 -2.20
CA TYR A 38 3.97 9.95 -2.04
C TYR A 38 5.02 8.98 -2.63
N ASN A 39 6.21 9.49 -2.94
CA ASN A 39 7.42 8.72 -3.22
C ASN A 39 8.28 8.70 -1.95
N TYR A 40 8.13 7.65 -1.16
CA TYR A 40 8.79 7.51 0.13
C TYR A 40 9.09 6.04 0.44
N VAL A 41 9.97 5.82 1.39
CA VAL A 41 10.28 4.50 1.95
C VAL A 41 10.16 4.56 3.46
N ILE A 42 9.37 3.67 4.03
CA ILE A 42 9.27 3.44 5.47
C ILE A 42 10.09 2.21 5.81
N VAL A 43 10.98 2.33 6.79
CA VAL A 43 11.78 1.22 7.32
C VAL A 43 11.54 1.12 8.82
N GLY A 44 11.10 -0.04 9.27
CA GLY A 44 10.80 -0.30 10.67
C GLY A 44 10.97 -1.76 11.06
N LYS A 45 10.40 -2.15 12.20
CA LYS A 45 10.39 -3.53 12.70
C LYS A 45 8.97 -3.98 13.01
N SER A 46 8.70 -5.26 12.78
CA SER A 46 7.44 -5.89 13.16
C SER A 46 7.28 -5.87 14.67
N LEU A 47 6.06 -5.61 15.12
CA LEU A 47 5.71 -5.68 16.53
C LEU A 47 5.53 -7.13 16.99
N ARG A 48 5.77 -7.36 18.27
CA ARG A 48 5.41 -8.62 18.91
C ARG A 48 3.91 -8.58 19.27
N TYR A 49 3.27 -9.74 19.27
CA TYR A 49 1.83 -9.86 19.57
C TYR A 49 1.47 -9.49 21.01
N ASP A 50 2.46 -9.48 21.91
CA ASP A 50 2.31 -9.23 23.35
C ASP A 50 2.58 -7.78 23.75
N GLN A 51 2.90 -6.91 22.79
CA GLN A 51 3.10 -5.49 23.06
C GLN A 51 1.80 -4.70 22.93
N ALA A 52 1.48 -3.93 23.97
CA ALA A 52 0.28 -3.10 24.03
C ALA A 52 0.33 -1.86 23.12
N ASP A 53 1.50 -1.53 22.58
CA ASP A 53 1.71 -0.37 21.72
C ASP A 53 1.87 -0.80 20.25
N PHE A 54 0.90 -0.41 19.41
CA PHE A 54 0.80 -0.82 18.00
C PHE A 54 1.62 0.07 17.04
N ALA A 55 2.52 0.89 17.58
CA ALA A 55 3.39 1.76 16.76
C ALA A 55 4.53 0.96 16.11
N ASN A 56 4.65 1.02 14.78
CA ASN A 56 5.82 0.50 14.06
C ASN A 56 7.11 1.01 14.74
N THR A 57 8.05 0.12 15.07
CA THR A 57 9.32 0.53 15.66
C THR A 57 10.23 1.03 14.55
N PRO A 58 10.52 2.34 14.45
CA PRO A 58 11.24 2.90 13.30
C PRO A 58 12.70 2.45 13.27
N ILE A 59 13.25 2.29 12.07
CA ILE A 59 14.69 2.15 11.84
C ILE A 59 15.19 3.48 11.25
N GLU A 60 15.85 4.27 12.08
CA GLU A 60 16.42 5.57 11.71
C GLU A 60 17.84 5.43 11.13
N GLY A 61 18.27 6.45 10.38
CA GLY A 61 19.65 6.54 9.86
C GLY A 61 20.03 5.48 8.82
N ALA A 62 19.06 4.76 8.25
CA ALA A 62 19.31 3.81 7.18
C ALA A 62 19.82 4.54 5.92
N ASN A 63 20.72 3.89 5.19
CA ASN A 63 21.12 4.36 3.87
C ASN A 63 20.14 3.82 2.84
N VAL A 64 19.21 4.67 2.39
CA VAL A 64 18.14 4.30 1.45
C VAL A 64 18.40 4.97 0.11
N THR A 65 18.41 4.20 -0.98
CA THR A 65 18.56 4.75 -2.33
C THR A 65 17.59 4.12 -3.33
N ILE A 66 17.16 4.93 -4.31
CA ILE A 66 16.38 4.45 -5.46
C ILE A 66 17.15 4.79 -6.74
N THR A 67 17.32 3.79 -7.61
CA THR A 67 17.99 3.93 -8.92
C THR A 67 17.02 3.58 -10.03
N THR A 68 16.92 4.43 -11.05
CA THR A 68 16.07 4.16 -12.22
C THR A 68 16.79 3.22 -13.19
N GLY A 69 16.02 2.39 -13.87
CA GLY A 69 16.51 1.49 -14.90
C GLY A 69 15.44 1.15 -15.92
N ILE A 70 15.79 0.24 -16.81
CA ILE A 70 14.90 -0.29 -17.85
C ILE A 70 15.05 -1.80 -17.86
N TYR A 71 13.94 -2.52 -17.83
CA TYR A 71 13.92 -3.94 -18.14
C TYR A 71 13.78 -4.14 -19.65
N THR A 72 14.66 -4.96 -20.23
CA THR A 72 14.54 -5.40 -21.63
C THR A 72 14.54 -6.92 -21.68
N ALA A 73 13.54 -7.49 -22.36
CA ALA A 73 13.42 -8.94 -22.49
C ALA A 73 14.68 -9.52 -23.15
N GLY A 74 15.23 -10.59 -22.56
CA GLY A 74 16.46 -11.26 -23.04
C GLY A 74 17.76 -10.67 -22.48
N THR A 75 17.80 -9.40 -22.06
CA THR A 75 19.01 -8.78 -21.48
C THR A 75 18.88 -8.44 -20.01
N GLY A 76 17.66 -8.38 -19.46
CA GLY A 76 17.42 -8.04 -18.06
C GLY A 76 17.41 -6.54 -17.79
N PHE A 77 17.74 -6.16 -16.55
CA PHE A 77 17.73 -4.77 -16.10
C PHE A 77 19.03 -4.05 -16.46
N THR A 78 18.89 -2.84 -17.03
CA THR A 78 19.98 -1.87 -17.18
C THR A 78 19.71 -0.68 -16.26
N TRP A 79 20.59 -0.44 -15.30
CA TRP A 79 20.46 0.64 -14.31
C TRP A 79 21.22 1.90 -14.73
N ASP A 80 20.58 3.05 -14.57
CA ASP A 80 21.22 4.36 -14.75
C ASP A 80 21.75 4.85 -13.40
N ASN A 81 23.03 4.62 -13.13
CA ASN A 81 23.67 5.04 -11.88
C ASN A 81 23.65 6.56 -11.67
N SER A 82 23.54 7.38 -12.74
CA SER A 82 23.44 8.84 -12.61
C SER A 82 22.08 9.28 -12.05
N SER A 83 21.07 8.41 -12.16
CA SER A 83 19.72 8.65 -11.62
C SER A 83 19.57 8.30 -10.14
N LYS A 84 20.62 7.77 -9.49
CA LYS A 84 20.55 7.29 -8.10
C LYS A 84 20.21 8.43 -7.14
N VAL A 85 19.08 8.32 -6.46
CA VAL A 85 18.62 9.26 -5.44
C VAL A 85 18.81 8.67 -4.06
N LYS A 86 19.48 9.40 -3.16
CA LYS A 86 19.55 9.05 -1.74
C LYS A 86 18.36 9.67 -1.00
N LEU A 87 17.55 8.83 -0.37
CA LEU A 87 16.43 9.27 0.46
C LEU A 87 16.90 9.55 1.88
N GLN A 88 16.23 10.49 2.54
CA GLN A 88 16.56 11.00 3.86
C GLN A 88 15.29 11.28 4.66
N GLU A 89 15.39 11.19 5.98
CA GLU A 89 14.33 11.61 6.88
C GLU A 89 14.28 13.14 6.92
N VAL A 90 13.28 13.73 6.28
CA VAL A 90 13.13 15.19 6.15
C VAL A 90 11.78 15.67 6.67
N LYS A 91 11.67 16.98 6.93
CA LYS A 91 10.46 17.64 7.40
C LYS A 91 9.66 18.13 6.19
N ILE A 92 8.58 17.44 5.82
CA ILE A 92 7.73 17.86 4.69
C ILE A 92 6.48 18.61 5.16
N PRO A 93 5.98 19.59 4.40
CA PRO A 93 4.78 20.37 4.77
C PRO A 93 3.54 19.50 4.99
N GLU A 94 3.34 18.45 4.19
CA GLU A 94 2.18 17.55 4.26
C GLU A 94 2.13 16.73 5.56
N LEU A 95 3.24 16.64 6.27
CA LEU A 95 3.36 16.01 7.59
C LEU A 95 3.53 17.05 8.71
N GLY A 96 2.99 18.27 8.51
CA GLY A 96 3.10 19.35 9.48
C GLY A 96 4.52 19.82 9.74
N SER A 97 5.45 19.56 8.80
CA SER A 97 6.89 19.83 8.95
C SER A 97 7.53 19.13 10.15
N VAL A 98 6.98 17.98 10.56
CA VAL A 98 7.56 17.11 11.57
C VAL A 98 8.45 16.06 10.88
N LYS A 99 9.63 15.80 11.45
CA LYS A 99 10.48 14.70 11.02
C LYS A 99 9.84 13.42 11.53
N VAL A 100 9.45 12.50 10.65
CA VAL A 100 8.88 11.21 11.04
C VAL A 100 10.00 10.16 11.02
N PRO A 101 10.38 9.58 12.18
CA PRO A 101 11.41 8.55 12.25
C PRO A 101 11.12 7.35 11.35
N GLY A 102 12.14 6.87 10.66
CA GLY A 102 12.05 5.70 9.77
C GLY A 102 11.33 5.97 8.44
N VAL A 103 10.96 7.23 8.12
CA VAL A 103 10.33 7.60 6.84
C VAL A 103 11.30 8.46 6.03
N TYR A 104 11.66 7.94 4.85
CA TYR A 104 12.69 8.48 3.99
C TYR A 104 12.07 9.04 2.70
N PHE A 105 12.40 10.28 2.38
CA PHE A 105 11.97 10.99 1.15
C PHE A 105 13.18 11.46 0.36
N ASP A 106 12.98 11.81 -0.91
CA ASP A 106 13.95 12.62 -1.63
C ASP A 106 14.06 13.99 -0.96
N PRO A 107 15.23 14.44 -0.47
CA PRO A 107 15.37 15.74 0.18
C PRO A 107 14.95 16.92 -0.70
N ARG A 108 14.97 16.76 -2.03
CA ARG A 108 14.46 17.77 -2.97
C ARG A 108 12.97 18.05 -2.79
N ILE A 109 12.19 17.17 -2.15
CA ILE A 109 10.77 17.46 -1.88
C ILE A 109 10.60 18.74 -1.05
N VAL A 110 11.61 19.10 -0.25
CA VAL A 110 11.64 20.31 0.58
C VAL A 110 12.30 21.48 -0.15
N SER A 111 13.43 21.25 -0.83
CA SER A 111 14.25 22.32 -1.41
C SER A 111 13.90 22.70 -2.85
N ASP A 112 13.44 21.74 -3.66
CA ASP A 112 13.10 21.89 -5.08
C ASP A 112 12.11 20.79 -5.50
N SER A 113 10.87 20.93 -5.04
CA SER A 113 9.87 19.88 -5.19
C SER A 113 9.57 19.56 -6.65
N ALA A 114 9.79 20.49 -7.59
CA ALA A 114 9.59 20.25 -9.02
C ALA A 114 10.53 19.18 -9.58
N HIS A 115 11.74 19.05 -9.04
CA HIS A 115 12.76 18.10 -9.46
C HIS A 115 12.98 16.95 -8.48
N ALA A 116 12.14 16.83 -7.44
CA ALA A 116 12.13 15.66 -6.58
C ALA A 116 11.73 14.40 -7.35
N LEU A 117 12.22 13.26 -6.85
CA LEU A 117 12.05 11.92 -7.43
C LEU A 117 10.60 11.68 -7.87
N MET A 118 10.46 11.30 -9.14
CA MET A 118 9.19 10.96 -9.76
C MET A 118 9.36 9.71 -10.62
N GLY A 119 8.40 8.80 -10.50
CA GLY A 119 8.31 7.61 -11.34
C GLY A 119 7.94 7.95 -12.78
N VAL A 120 8.35 7.10 -13.71
CA VAL A 120 8.05 7.21 -15.13
C VAL A 120 7.48 5.86 -15.60
N PRO A 121 6.26 5.81 -16.16
CA PRO A 121 5.70 4.60 -16.73
C PRO A 121 6.63 3.93 -17.75
N GLY A 122 6.74 2.61 -17.66
CA GLY A 122 7.65 1.79 -18.46
C GLY A 122 9.10 1.74 -17.96
N LYS A 123 9.44 2.44 -16.87
CA LYS A 123 10.74 2.32 -16.21
C LYS A 123 10.66 1.38 -15.01
N SER A 124 11.82 0.85 -14.64
CA SER A 124 12.03 0.03 -13.46
C SER A 124 12.87 0.78 -12.43
N TYR A 125 12.74 0.40 -11.17
CA TYR A 125 13.34 1.07 -10.04
C TYR A 125 13.95 0.03 -9.11
N LEU A 126 15.22 0.23 -8.75
CA LEU A 126 15.94 -0.55 -7.75
C LEU A 126 15.94 0.23 -6.44
N LEU A 127 15.36 -0.35 -5.40
CA LEU A 127 15.48 0.08 -4.02
C LEU A 127 16.65 -0.66 -3.37
N GLU A 128 17.56 0.08 -2.75
CA GLU A 128 18.63 -0.46 -1.91
C GLU A 128 18.56 0.18 -0.53
N ILE A 129 18.57 -0.64 0.51
CA ILE A 129 18.54 -0.21 1.91
C ILE A 129 19.69 -0.87 2.64
N GLU A 130 20.46 -0.09 3.38
CA GLU A 130 21.45 -0.59 4.34
C GLU A 130 21.13 -0.05 5.73
N ALA A 131 20.90 -0.96 6.68
CA ALA A 131 20.55 -0.63 8.06
C ALA A 131 21.16 -1.66 9.02
N ALA A 132 21.81 -1.19 10.09
CA ALA A 132 22.44 -2.04 11.11
C ALA A 132 23.35 -3.15 10.54
N GLY A 133 24.11 -2.83 9.48
CA GLY A 133 25.02 -3.77 8.80
C GLY A 133 24.34 -4.82 7.90
N LYS A 134 23.02 -4.76 7.73
CA LYS A 134 22.25 -5.62 6.83
C LYS A 134 21.87 -4.85 5.57
N LYS A 135 21.74 -5.58 4.46
CA LYS A 135 21.34 -5.04 3.16
C LYS A 135 20.02 -5.66 2.70
N TYR A 136 19.16 -4.80 2.17
CA TYR A 136 17.86 -5.17 1.61
C TYR A 136 17.73 -4.56 0.23
N THR A 137 17.13 -5.29 -0.70
CA THR A 137 16.90 -4.81 -2.06
C THR A 137 15.52 -5.15 -2.54
N ALA A 138 14.98 -4.36 -3.46
CA ALA A 138 13.74 -4.67 -4.15
C ALA A 138 13.74 -4.01 -5.52
N ILE A 139 13.03 -4.63 -6.45
CA ILE A 139 12.83 -4.07 -7.79
C ILE A 139 11.32 -3.96 -8.03
N THR A 140 10.91 -2.85 -8.63
CA THR A 140 9.57 -2.69 -9.18
C THR A 140 9.60 -1.97 -10.51
N THR A 141 8.62 -2.22 -11.35
CA THR A 141 8.38 -1.53 -12.62
C THR A 141 7.07 -0.77 -12.54
N LEU A 142 7.04 0.43 -13.14
CA LEU A 142 5.79 1.15 -13.34
C LEU A 142 5.15 0.66 -14.64
N PRO A 143 4.01 -0.05 -14.63
CA PRO A 143 3.33 -0.45 -15.86
C PRO A 143 2.84 0.75 -16.66
N GLN A 144 2.26 0.54 -17.85
CA GLN A 144 1.56 1.64 -18.49
C GLN A 144 0.27 1.95 -17.72
N PRO A 145 0.00 3.22 -17.37
CA PRO A 145 -1.19 3.60 -16.62
C PRO A 145 -2.45 3.45 -17.48
N VAL A 146 -3.49 2.86 -16.90
CA VAL A 146 -4.78 2.65 -17.57
C VAL A 146 -5.58 3.93 -17.66
N ARG A 147 -6.15 4.20 -18.83
CA ARG A 147 -7.04 5.37 -19.05
C ARG A 147 -8.34 5.17 -18.28
N ILE A 148 -8.78 6.23 -17.59
CA ILE A 148 -10.13 6.33 -17.05
C ILE A 148 -11.04 6.83 -18.18
N ASP A 149 -12.10 6.07 -18.50
CA ASP A 149 -13.06 6.47 -19.53
C ASP A 149 -14.07 7.46 -18.96
N SER A 150 -14.62 7.16 -17.78
CA SER A 150 -15.50 8.06 -17.04
C SER A 150 -15.60 7.71 -15.56
N LEU A 151 -15.99 8.72 -14.77
CA LEU A 151 -16.47 8.56 -13.41
C LEU A 151 -17.95 8.94 -13.38
N THR A 152 -18.75 8.13 -12.69
CA THR A 152 -20.18 8.39 -12.48
C THR A 152 -20.53 8.08 -11.03
N ASN A 153 -21.80 8.22 -10.64
CA ASN A 153 -22.26 7.76 -9.34
C ASN A 153 -23.62 7.08 -9.44
N THR A 154 -23.92 6.24 -8.46
CA THR A 154 -25.24 5.63 -8.33
C THR A 154 -26.31 6.70 -8.09
N ALA A 155 -27.58 6.32 -8.22
CA ALA A 155 -28.68 7.11 -7.66
C ALA A 155 -28.41 7.41 -6.18
N SER A 156 -28.76 8.63 -5.76
CA SER A 156 -28.59 9.06 -4.37
C SER A 156 -29.57 8.36 -3.43
N PHE A 157 -29.17 8.12 -2.19
CA PHE A 157 -29.98 7.57 -1.12
C PHE A 157 -29.72 8.33 0.18
N LYS A 158 -30.65 8.29 1.14
CA LYS A 158 -30.40 8.80 2.49
C LYS A 158 -29.79 7.71 3.36
N ASP A 159 -28.76 8.05 4.11
CA ASP A 159 -28.24 7.17 5.15
C ASP A 159 -29.06 7.30 6.46
N ASP A 160 -28.66 6.55 7.50
CA ASP A 160 -29.33 6.53 8.79
C ASP A 160 -29.32 7.90 9.51
N SER A 161 -28.43 8.81 9.11
CA SER A 161 -28.36 10.20 9.60
C SER A 161 -29.25 11.17 8.82
N GLY A 162 -29.91 10.71 7.75
CA GLY A 162 -30.67 11.56 6.82
C GLY A 162 -29.81 12.27 5.77
N THR A 163 -28.49 12.06 5.76
CA THR A 163 -27.56 12.65 4.80
C THR A 163 -27.74 12.00 3.43
N VAL A 164 -27.84 12.82 2.37
CA VAL A 164 -27.92 12.33 1.00
C VAL A 164 -26.53 11.88 0.53
N ARG A 165 -26.43 10.61 0.14
CA ARG A 165 -25.19 9.96 -0.28
C ARG A 165 -25.36 9.24 -1.61
N ALA A 166 -24.26 9.01 -2.30
CA ALA A 166 -24.17 8.15 -3.47
C ALA A 166 -22.87 7.33 -3.42
N ARG A 167 -22.74 6.34 -4.29
CA ARG A 167 -21.50 5.56 -4.46
C ARG A 167 -20.81 5.95 -5.75
N LEU A 168 -19.49 6.10 -5.69
CA LEU A 168 -18.66 6.39 -6.85
C LEU A 168 -18.58 5.15 -7.76
N MET A 169 -18.67 5.38 -9.07
CA MET A 169 -18.48 4.36 -10.09
C MET A 169 -17.33 4.75 -11.01
N VAL A 170 -16.48 3.79 -11.35
CA VAL A 170 -15.40 3.95 -12.32
C VAL A 170 -15.66 3.07 -13.55
N HIS A 171 -15.41 3.63 -14.72
CA HIS A 171 -15.47 2.94 -16.00
C HIS A 171 -14.12 3.08 -16.70
N TYR A 172 -13.54 1.94 -17.07
CA TYR A 172 -12.29 1.87 -17.81
C TYR A 172 -12.21 0.58 -18.63
N LYS A 173 -11.29 0.51 -19.58
CA LYS A 173 -10.93 -0.73 -20.25
C LYS A 173 -9.64 -1.29 -19.64
N ASP A 174 -9.71 -2.50 -19.09
CA ASP A 174 -8.52 -3.17 -18.59
C ASP A 174 -7.62 -3.61 -19.77
N PRO A 175 -6.31 -3.31 -19.76
CA PRO A 175 -5.43 -3.62 -20.87
C PRO A 175 -5.24 -5.14 -21.02
N ASP A 176 -5.00 -5.61 -22.24
CA ASP A 176 -4.63 -7.01 -22.52
C ASP A 176 -3.23 -7.40 -21.97
N THR A 177 -2.54 -6.48 -21.32
CA THR A 177 -1.19 -6.70 -20.78
C THR A 177 -1.28 -7.68 -19.61
N LEU A 178 -0.49 -8.75 -19.67
CA LEU A 178 -0.45 -9.74 -18.59
C LEU A 178 0.46 -9.26 -17.45
N GLY A 179 0.08 -9.60 -16.22
CA GLY A 179 0.92 -9.41 -15.04
C GLY A 179 0.88 -8.01 -14.44
N ASN A 180 0.01 -7.11 -14.92
CA ASN A 180 -0.41 -5.93 -14.16
C ASN A 180 -1.74 -6.20 -13.46
N ALA A 181 -2.04 -5.36 -12.46
CA ALA A 181 -3.33 -5.30 -11.80
C ALA A 181 -3.70 -3.84 -11.49
N GLN A 182 -4.98 -3.59 -11.22
CA GLN A 182 -5.47 -2.26 -10.84
C GLN A 182 -5.80 -2.15 -9.35
N LEU A 183 -5.33 -1.06 -8.74
CA LEU A 183 -5.72 -0.60 -7.42
C LEU A 183 -6.49 0.71 -7.54
N TYR A 184 -7.37 0.97 -6.58
CA TYR A 184 -8.27 2.12 -6.59
C TYR A 184 -8.08 2.92 -5.31
N TYR A 185 -7.81 4.22 -5.46
CA TYR A 185 -7.73 5.15 -4.34
C TYR A 185 -8.53 6.41 -4.63
N TRP A 186 -9.04 7.04 -3.59
CA TRP A 186 -9.60 8.39 -3.71
C TRP A 186 -9.41 9.21 -2.44
N LYS A 187 -9.42 10.53 -2.65
CA LYS A 187 -9.44 11.53 -1.59
C LYS A 187 -10.59 12.49 -1.80
N ASN A 188 -11.09 13.00 -0.70
CA ASN A 188 -12.13 14.02 -0.62
C ASN A 188 -11.74 15.09 0.42
N VAL A 189 -12.65 16.02 0.70
CA VAL A 189 -12.43 17.04 1.74
C VAL A 189 -12.11 16.42 3.10
N GLU A 190 -12.82 15.35 3.49
CA GLU A 190 -12.68 14.72 4.81
C GLU A 190 -11.33 14.00 4.99
N SER A 191 -10.81 13.39 3.92
CA SER A 191 -9.52 12.66 3.91
C SER A 191 -8.33 13.52 3.45
N LYS A 192 -8.53 14.82 3.18
CA LYS A 192 -7.48 15.70 2.69
C LYS A 192 -6.33 15.87 3.69
N SER A 193 -6.61 15.76 4.99
CA SER A 193 -5.63 15.91 6.07
C SER A 193 -4.82 14.65 6.36
N THR A 194 -5.11 13.52 5.72
CA THR A 194 -4.36 12.27 5.93
C THR A 194 -3.21 12.13 4.93
N PHE A 195 -2.11 11.55 5.40
CA PHE A 195 -0.91 11.31 4.60
C PHE A 195 -0.65 9.82 4.40
N GLY A 196 -0.10 9.46 3.23
CA GLY A 196 0.26 8.10 2.86
C GLY A 196 -0.84 7.35 2.11
N TRP A 197 -0.43 6.33 1.35
CA TRP A 197 -1.34 5.53 0.53
C TRP A 197 -2.34 4.75 1.37
N GLY A 198 -1.92 4.22 2.52
CA GLY A 198 -2.78 3.50 3.45
C GLY A 198 -3.87 4.36 4.12
N ALA A 199 -3.75 5.69 4.06
CA ALA A 199 -4.72 6.62 4.65
C ALA A 199 -5.72 7.20 3.63
N MET A 200 -5.55 6.89 2.35
CA MET A 200 -6.55 7.17 1.30
C MET A 200 -7.72 6.20 1.42
N TYR A 201 -8.90 6.63 0.95
CA TYR A 201 -9.98 5.67 0.76
C TYR A 201 -9.63 4.69 -0.36
N THR A 202 -9.95 3.43 -0.13
CA THR A 202 -9.80 2.34 -1.08
C THR A 202 -10.82 1.26 -0.73
N ASP A 203 -11.25 0.47 -1.71
CA ASP A 203 -12.03 -0.73 -1.40
C ASP A 203 -11.10 -1.81 -0.87
N ARG A 204 -11.39 -2.30 0.34
CA ARG A 204 -10.63 -3.39 0.99
C ARG A 204 -10.74 -4.71 0.24
N TYR A 205 -11.78 -4.86 -0.57
CA TYR A 205 -11.96 -5.98 -1.47
C TYR A 205 -11.54 -5.53 -2.86
N ILE A 206 -10.29 -5.82 -3.21
CA ILE A 206 -9.87 -5.71 -4.60
C ILE A 206 -10.47 -6.92 -5.30
N PRO A 207 -11.39 -6.75 -6.26
CA PRO A 207 -12.10 -7.88 -6.84
C PRO A 207 -11.06 -8.84 -7.42
N SER A 208 -11.16 -10.12 -7.06
CA SER A 208 -10.25 -11.20 -7.47
C SER A 208 -10.36 -11.53 -8.97
N THR A 209 -10.83 -10.57 -9.76
CA THR A 209 -11.28 -10.72 -11.14
C THR A 209 -10.24 -10.27 -12.15
N ASP A 210 -9.13 -9.67 -11.71
CA ASP A 210 -8.03 -9.24 -12.58
C ASP A 210 -7.60 -10.34 -13.56
N ASP A 211 -7.57 -11.60 -13.11
CA ASP A 211 -7.17 -12.75 -13.93
C ASP A 211 -8.12 -13.08 -15.11
N LEU A 212 -9.35 -12.56 -15.13
CA LEU A 212 -10.40 -12.91 -16.11
C LEU A 212 -10.97 -11.71 -16.89
N ILE A 213 -10.44 -10.50 -16.68
CA ILE A 213 -10.99 -9.27 -17.27
C ILE A 213 -10.03 -8.54 -18.21
N ASN A 214 -8.84 -9.09 -18.47
CA ASN A 214 -7.90 -8.54 -19.46
C ASN A 214 -8.62 -8.28 -20.79
N GLY A 215 -8.51 -7.03 -21.28
CA GLY A 215 -9.14 -6.59 -22.53
C GLY A 215 -10.61 -6.20 -22.43
N GLN A 216 -11.24 -6.38 -21.28
CA GLN A 216 -12.67 -6.14 -21.09
C GLN A 216 -12.96 -4.73 -20.54
N ALA A 217 -14.18 -4.26 -20.80
CA ALA A 217 -14.70 -3.08 -20.14
C ALA A 217 -15.00 -3.41 -18.68
N VAL A 218 -14.46 -2.61 -17.77
CA VAL A 218 -14.62 -2.74 -16.32
C VAL A 218 -15.52 -1.64 -15.81
N HIS A 219 -16.50 -2.03 -15.01
CA HIS A 219 -17.46 -1.14 -14.37
C HIS A 219 -17.55 -1.50 -12.88
N ILE A 220 -16.96 -0.66 -12.04
CA ILE A 220 -16.89 -0.92 -10.60
C ILE A 220 -17.69 0.15 -9.87
N THR A 221 -18.55 -0.31 -8.96
CA THR A 221 -19.22 0.54 -7.97
C THR A 221 -18.49 0.38 -6.64
N HIS A 222 -17.84 1.44 -6.18
CA HIS A 222 -17.11 1.43 -4.92
C HIS A 222 -18.05 1.34 -3.72
N SER A 223 -17.59 0.72 -2.64
CA SER A 223 -18.44 0.41 -1.48
C SER A 223 -18.75 1.64 -0.62
N SER A 224 -17.86 2.63 -0.62
CA SER A 224 -17.98 3.84 0.19
C SER A 224 -19.21 4.67 -0.14
N ARG A 225 -19.96 5.04 0.91
CA ARG A 225 -21.12 5.94 0.86
C ARG A 225 -20.61 7.37 0.99
N LEU A 226 -20.56 8.10 -0.11
CA LEU A 226 -19.95 9.43 -0.18
C LEU A 226 -21.05 10.50 -0.18
N PRO A 227 -20.88 11.63 0.55
CA PRO A 227 -21.85 12.71 0.54
C PRO A 227 -22.06 13.28 -0.87
N VAL A 228 -23.31 13.53 -1.26
CA VAL A 228 -23.62 14.27 -2.49
C VAL A 228 -23.19 15.73 -2.32
N GLY A 229 -22.58 16.31 -3.35
CA GLY A 229 -21.98 17.65 -3.34
C GLY A 229 -20.47 17.65 -3.03
N ASP A 230 -19.90 16.53 -2.58
CA ASP A 230 -18.46 16.41 -2.35
C ASP A 230 -17.69 16.22 -3.67
N THR A 231 -16.46 16.75 -3.72
CA THR A 231 -15.56 16.63 -4.87
C THR A 231 -14.41 15.69 -4.54
N LEU A 232 -14.26 14.66 -5.35
CA LEU A 232 -13.28 13.60 -5.17
C LEU A 232 -12.14 13.73 -6.17
N GLN A 233 -10.91 13.49 -5.69
CA GLN A 233 -9.79 13.15 -6.54
C GLN A 233 -9.62 11.64 -6.55
N TYR A 234 -9.79 11.03 -7.72
CA TYR A 234 -9.70 9.60 -7.93
C TYR A 234 -8.36 9.21 -8.55
N PHE A 235 -7.81 8.09 -8.13
CA PHE A 235 -6.56 7.52 -8.61
C PHE A 235 -6.80 6.07 -9.06
N LEU A 236 -6.73 5.85 -10.37
CA LEU A 236 -6.64 4.51 -10.95
C LEU A 236 -5.15 4.15 -11.04
N VAL A 237 -4.74 3.10 -10.34
CA VAL A 237 -3.33 2.78 -10.12
C VAL A 237 -3.01 1.41 -10.70
N SER A 238 -2.21 1.42 -11.76
CA SER A 238 -1.67 0.20 -12.38
C SER A 238 -0.38 -0.20 -11.68
N VAL A 239 -0.31 -1.46 -11.26
CA VAL A 239 0.82 -2.04 -10.52
C VAL A 239 1.21 -3.40 -11.11
N GLU A 240 2.42 -3.86 -10.83
CA GLU A 240 2.80 -5.25 -11.14
C GLU A 240 2.06 -6.24 -10.24
N ARG A 241 1.84 -7.47 -10.74
CA ARG A 241 1.14 -8.51 -9.97
C ARG A 241 1.75 -8.81 -8.60
N PRO A 242 3.09 -8.87 -8.42
CA PRO A 242 3.68 -9.06 -7.08
C PRO A 242 3.31 -7.95 -6.09
N VAL A 243 3.16 -6.71 -6.55
CA VAL A 243 2.73 -5.57 -5.72
C VAL A 243 1.27 -5.74 -5.30
N TYR A 244 0.39 -6.07 -6.24
CA TYR A 244 -1.00 -6.38 -5.95
C TYR A 244 -1.14 -7.53 -4.95
N ASP A 245 -0.41 -8.61 -5.20
CA ASP A 245 -0.40 -9.82 -4.40
C ASP A 245 0.06 -9.56 -2.95
N PHE A 246 1.06 -8.70 -2.76
CA PHE A 246 1.45 -8.19 -1.44
C PHE A 246 0.26 -7.52 -0.75
N TRP A 247 -0.33 -6.47 -1.35
CA TRP A 247 -1.38 -5.68 -0.71
C TRP A 247 -2.67 -6.49 -0.47
N SER A 248 -2.98 -7.44 -1.36
CA SER A 248 -4.07 -8.40 -1.18
C SER A 248 -3.80 -9.32 0.02
N SER A 249 -2.61 -9.90 0.12
CA SER A 249 -2.25 -10.77 1.27
C SER A 249 -2.15 -10.00 2.59
N PHE A 250 -1.64 -8.76 2.58
CA PHE A 250 -1.63 -7.86 3.73
C PHE A 250 -3.04 -7.55 4.24
N ASN A 251 -3.96 -7.19 3.33
CA ASN A 251 -5.36 -6.93 3.70
C ASN A 251 -6.06 -8.16 4.26
N LYS A 252 -5.80 -9.35 3.68
CA LYS A 252 -6.31 -10.62 4.22
C LYS A 252 -5.76 -10.88 5.62
N ALA A 253 -4.44 -10.77 5.82
CA ALA A 253 -3.79 -10.98 7.11
C ALA A 253 -4.32 -10.02 8.19
N ARG A 254 -4.52 -8.74 7.86
CA ARG A 254 -5.05 -7.73 8.77
C ARG A 254 -6.47 -8.03 9.26
N ILE A 255 -7.30 -8.67 8.43
CA ILE A 255 -8.69 -9.01 8.76
C ILE A 255 -8.77 -10.39 9.45
N ASN A 256 -7.66 -11.13 9.48
CA ASN A 256 -7.58 -12.49 9.99
C ASN A 256 -7.39 -12.53 11.52
N GLY A 257 -8.44 -12.19 12.26
CA GLY A 257 -8.38 -12.05 13.74
C GLY A 257 -9.05 -13.16 14.56
N GLY A 258 -9.56 -14.23 13.93
CA GLY A 258 -10.30 -15.29 14.63
C GLY A 258 -9.45 -16.49 15.04
N PRO A 259 -9.79 -17.19 16.15
CA PRO A 259 -9.00 -18.32 16.68
C PRO A 259 -8.96 -19.57 15.78
N PHE A 260 -9.76 -19.60 14.72
CA PHE A 260 -9.82 -20.69 13.73
C PHE A 260 -9.42 -20.23 12.32
N THR A 261 -8.76 -19.07 12.23
CA THR A 261 -8.35 -18.55 10.94
C THR A 261 -7.14 -19.31 10.39
N THR A 262 -7.12 -19.52 9.07
CA THR A 262 -5.97 -20.12 8.40
C THR A 262 -4.82 -19.11 8.35
N PRO A 263 -3.58 -19.49 8.65
CA PRO A 263 -2.45 -18.58 8.56
C PRO A 263 -2.33 -17.97 7.16
N VAL A 264 -2.28 -16.64 7.08
CA VAL A 264 -2.04 -15.93 5.82
C VAL A 264 -0.54 -15.70 5.70
N SER A 265 0.07 -16.31 4.69
CA SER A 265 1.46 -15.99 4.33
C SER A 265 1.49 -14.64 3.62
N LEU A 266 2.17 -13.66 4.23
CA LEU A 266 2.39 -12.35 3.62
C LEU A 266 3.42 -12.50 2.49
N LYS A 267 3.01 -12.19 1.26
CA LYS A 267 3.94 -12.12 0.13
C LYS A 267 4.89 -10.94 0.33
N SER A 268 6.06 -10.93 -0.30
CA SER A 268 7.05 -9.85 -0.21
C SER A 268 7.84 -9.77 -1.51
N ASN A 269 8.19 -8.56 -1.95
CA ASN A 269 9.16 -8.35 -3.04
C ASN A 269 10.49 -7.74 -2.54
N ILE A 270 10.63 -7.58 -1.22
CA ILE A 270 11.88 -7.19 -0.58
C ILE A 270 12.72 -8.43 -0.34
N GLN A 271 13.99 -8.37 -0.75
CA GLN A 271 14.99 -9.42 -0.60
C GLN A 271 15.98 -9.05 0.49
N GLY A 272 16.36 -10.03 1.31
CA GLY A 272 17.35 -9.91 2.39
C GLY A 272 16.97 -10.75 3.60
N ASP A 273 17.78 -10.66 4.66
CA ASP A 273 17.60 -11.51 5.85
C ASP A 273 16.55 -10.96 6.82
N ASN A 274 15.58 -11.81 7.18
CA ASN A 274 14.54 -11.51 8.17
C ASN A 274 13.77 -10.21 7.86
N VAL A 275 13.37 -10.04 6.60
CA VAL A 275 12.66 -8.85 6.09
C VAL A 275 11.35 -9.24 5.41
N VAL A 276 10.35 -8.39 5.54
CA VAL A 276 9.08 -8.49 4.81
C VAL A 276 8.65 -7.10 4.36
N GLY A 277 8.02 -6.99 3.20
CA GLY A 277 7.57 -5.69 2.73
C GLY A 277 7.23 -5.63 1.27
N SER A 278 6.98 -4.40 0.82
CA SER A 278 6.72 -4.11 -0.59
C SER A 278 7.41 -2.84 -1.02
N PHE A 279 8.16 -2.91 -2.12
CA PHE A 279 8.49 -1.76 -2.94
C PHE A 279 7.50 -1.68 -4.10
N SER A 280 6.60 -0.71 -4.05
CA SER A 280 5.43 -0.60 -4.89
C SER A 280 5.60 0.45 -5.98
N GLY A 281 5.69 0.00 -7.24
CA GLY A 281 5.67 0.84 -8.43
C GLY A 281 4.24 1.17 -8.88
N PHE A 282 3.85 2.44 -8.79
CA PHE A 282 2.49 2.90 -9.01
C PHE A 282 2.41 3.78 -10.28
N SER A 283 1.71 3.28 -11.30
CA SER A 283 1.37 4.04 -12.49
C SER A 283 -0.05 4.57 -12.40
N ILE A 284 -0.18 5.89 -12.29
CA ILE A 284 -1.40 6.55 -11.86
C ILE A 284 -2.02 7.32 -13.03
N ARG A 285 -3.34 7.17 -13.20
CA ARG A 285 -4.21 8.18 -13.80
C ARG A 285 -5.10 8.81 -12.74
N THR A 286 -5.27 10.12 -12.86
CA THR A 286 -6.11 10.91 -11.97
C THR A 286 -7.34 11.43 -12.69
N ALA A 287 -8.48 11.44 -12.00
CA ALA A 287 -9.68 12.12 -12.45
C ALA A 287 -10.37 12.81 -11.27
N THR A 288 -11.10 13.88 -11.55
CA THR A 288 -11.89 14.61 -10.54
C THR A 288 -13.36 14.36 -10.79
N HIS A 289 -14.14 14.08 -9.75
CA HIS A 289 -15.58 13.85 -9.84
C HIS A 289 -16.34 14.59 -8.76
N LEU A 290 -17.43 15.26 -9.14
CA LEU A 290 -18.41 15.84 -8.21
C LEU A 290 -19.51 14.82 -7.97
N MET A 291 -19.72 14.40 -6.72
CA MET A 291 -20.81 13.50 -6.35
C MET A 291 -22.16 14.21 -6.53
N ARG A 292 -23.05 13.63 -7.34
CA ARG A 292 -24.38 14.20 -7.67
C ARG A 292 -25.52 13.34 -7.18
#